data_AF-A0AAE3VSW2-F1
#
_entry.id   AF-A0AAE3VSW2-F1
#
_cell.length_a   1.000
_cell.length_b   1.000
_cell.length_c   1.000
_cell.angle_alpha   90.00
_cell.angle_beta   90.00
_cell.angle_gamma   90.00
#
_symmetry.space_group_name_H-M   'P 1'
#
loop_
_entity.id
_entity.type
_entity.pdbx_description
1 polymer ?
#
loop_
_entity_poly.entity_id
_entity_poly.type
_entity_poly.pdbx_seq_one_letter_code
_entity_poly.pdbx_strand_id
1 'polypeptide(L)'
;MAKNYDDDDVVGGDDLSGGSNAGGVAADQLRQFVERIENLEEEKKTISDDIKDVYAEAKANGYDTKTMRKVVALRKKEKEERQEEEALLDLYLHALGMI
;
A
#
# COMPACT_ATOMS: atom_id res chain seq x y z
N MET A 1 35.93 -28.21 -63.65
CA MET A 1 35.88 -26.82 -63.16
C MET A 1 34.82 -26.80 -62.07
N ALA A 2 35.23 -26.87 -60.80
CA ALA A 2 34.32 -26.90 -59.65
C ALA A 2 34.26 -25.50 -59.03
N LYS A 3 33.06 -24.89 -59.06
CA LYS A 3 32.57 -23.76 -58.27
C LYS A 3 31.05 -23.73 -58.48
N ASN A 4 30.15 -23.46 -57.54
CA ASN A 4 30.17 -23.29 -56.10
C ASN A 4 28.68 -23.42 -55.70
N TYR A 5 28.43 -23.82 -54.45
CA TYR A 5 27.12 -23.83 -53.82
C TYR A 5 26.57 -22.40 -53.74
N ASP A 6 25.39 -22.17 -54.29
CA ASP A 6 24.55 -21.00 -54.03
C ASP A 6 23.08 -21.49 -54.16
N ASP A 7 22.07 -21.17 -53.37
CA ASP A 7 21.94 -20.57 -52.03
C ASP A 7 20.43 -20.65 -51.68
N ASP A 8 19.80 -21.82 -51.82
CA ASP A 8 18.32 -21.97 -51.84
C ASP A 8 17.77 -22.88 -50.72
N ASP A 9 18.43 -22.93 -49.56
CA ASP A 9 17.90 -23.61 -48.37
C ASP A 9 17.44 -22.59 -47.31
N VAL A 10 16.42 -21.79 -47.67
CA VAL A 10 15.66 -20.98 -46.72
C VAL A 10 14.63 -21.87 -46.04
N VAL A 11 15.06 -22.63 -45.04
CA VAL A 11 14.18 -23.11 -43.96
C VAL A 11 14.82 -22.78 -42.61
N GLY A 12 15.06 -21.49 -42.38
CA GLY A 12 15.14 -20.93 -41.05
C GLY A 12 13.74 -20.80 -40.47
N GLY A 13 13.16 -21.92 -40.05
CA GLY A 13 11.95 -21.90 -39.23
C GLY A 13 12.32 -21.41 -37.84
N ASP A 14 11.77 -20.25 -37.47
CA ASP A 14 11.95 -19.56 -36.20
C ASP A 14 11.69 -20.48 -34.98
N ASP A 15 12.72 -21.15 -34.48
CA ASP A 15 12.72 -21.63 -33.10
C ASP A 15 13.30 -20.53 -32.18
N LEU A 16 12.46 -19.54 -31.91
CA LEU A 16 12.70 -18.53 -30.86
C LEU A 16 12.15 -18.99 -29.50
N SER A 17 12.20 -20.29 -29.17
CA SER A 17 11.80 -20.82 -27.85
C SER A 17 12.96 -20.99 -26.86
N GLY A 18 14.12 -20.39 -27.11
CA GLY A 18 15.34 -20.56 -26.28
C GLY A 18 15.62 -19.48 -25.22
N GLY A 19 14.72 -18.51 -25.01
CA GLY A 19 14.96 -17.35 -24.15
C GLY A 19 14.56 -17.53 -22.68
N SER A 20 15.45 -18.12 -21.89
CA SER A 20 15.55 -17.93 -20.42
C SER A 20 14.30 -18.20 -19.57
N ASN A 21 14.06 -19.48 -19.23
CA ASN A 21 13.11 -19.92 -18.19
C ASN A 21 13.22 -19.17 -16.84
N ALA A 22 14.37 -18.57 -16.53
CA ALA A 22 14.54 -17.74 -15.33
C ALA A 22 13.85 -16.36 -15.42
N GLY A 23 13.77 -15.76 -16.61
CA GLY A 23 13.11 -14.47 -16.83
C GLY A 23 11.58 -14.57 -16.75
N GLY A 24 11.02 -15.68 -17.24
CA GLY A 24 9.60 -16.00 -17.09
C GLY A 24 9.18 -16.18 -15.63
N VAL A 25 9.94 -16.98 -14.87
CA VAL A 25 9.65 -17.21 -13.42
C VAL A 25 9.75 -15.92 -12.61
N ALA A 26 10.73 -15.06 -12.87
CA ALA A 26 10.86 -13.77 -12.20
C ALA A 26 9.71 -12.80 -12.56
N ALA A 27 9.27 -12.81 -13.83
CA ALA A 27 8.13 -12.01 -14.28
C ALA A 27 6.80 -12.50 -13.68
N ASP A 28 6.60 -13.81 -13.54
CA ASP A 28 5.40 -14.39 -12.94
C ASP A 28 5.32 -14.11 -11.44
N GLN A 29 6.45 -14.16 -10.73
CA GLN A 29 6.50 -13.79 -9.32
C GLN A 29 6.20 -12.30 -9.11
N LEU A 30 6.74 -11.43 -9.98
CA LEU A 30 6.43 -10.00 -9.95
C LEU A 30 4.93 -9.75 -10.22
N ARG A 31 4.34 -10.42 -11.22
CA ARG A 31 2.90 -10.32 -11.51
C ARG A 31 2.05 -10.69 -10.30
N GLN A 32 2.37 -11.79 -9.61
CA GLN A 32 1.65 -12.20 -8.40
C GLN A 32 1.76 -11.16 -7.26
N PHE A 33 2.92 -10.52 -7.07
CA PHE A 33 3.04 -9.45 -6.08
C PHE A 33 2.19 -8.22 -6.47
N VAL A 34 2.21 -7.82 -7.74
CA VAL A 34 1.43 -6.68 -8.23
C VAL A 34 -0.07 -6.93 -8.04
N GLU A 35 -0.59 -8.06 -8.51
CA GLU A 35 -2.01 -8.41 -8.37
C GLU A 35 -2.45 -8.42 -6.90
N ARG A 36 -1.62 -8.97 -6.00
CA ARG A 36 -1.90 -8.95 -4.56
C ARG A 36 -1.94 -7.53 -3.99
N ILE A 37 -1.03 -6.65 -4.41
CA ILE A 37 -0.99 -5.26 -3.94
C ILE A 37 -2.20 -4.48 -4.46
N GLU A 38 -2.58 -4.67 -5.72
CA GLU A 38 -3.74 -4.00 -6.31
C GLU A 38 -5.04 -4.37 -5.57
N ASN A 39 -5.24 -5.65 -5.28
CA ASN A 39 -6.37 -6.11 -4.47
C ASN A 39 -6.36 -5.47 -3.07
N LEU A 40 -5.20 -5.42 -2.40
CA LEU A 40 -5.08 -4.80 -1.08
C LEU A 40 -5.33 -3.28 -1.10
N GLU A 41 -4.93 -2.58 -2.17
CA GLU A 41 -5.23 -1.15 -2.31
C GLU A 41 -6.72 -0.90 -2.57
N GLU A 42 -7.41 -1.79 -3.30
CA GLU A 42 -8.87 -1.73 -3.48
C GLU A 42 -9.63 -1.97 -2.16
N GLU A 43 -9.22 -2.98 -1.39
CA GLU A 43 -9.77 -3.24 -0.05
C GLU A 43 -9.55 -2.05 0.88
N LYS A 44 -8.33 -1.51 0.91
CA LYS A 44 -7.99 -0.31 1.69
C LYS A 44 -8.81 0.91 1.28
N LYS A 45 -9.08 1.07 -0.01
CA LYS A 45 -9.96 2.14 -0.51
C LYS A 45 -11.38 1.95 0.02
N THR A 46 -11.94 0.74 -0.08
CA THR A 46 -13.28 0.41 0.43
C THR A 46 -13.39 0.72 1.92
N ILE A 47 -12.45 0.24 2.73
CA ILE A 47 -12.38 0.52 4.17
C ILE A 47 -12.26 2.03 4.44
N SER A 48 -11.46 2.74 3.63
CA SER A 48 -11.29 4.19 3.77
C SER A 48 -12.58 4.95 3.48
N ASP A 49 -13.37 4.48 2.51
CA ASP A 49 -14.66 5.07 2.16
C ASP A 49 -15.70 4.77 3.26
N ASP A 50 -15.76 3.54 3.79
CA ASP A 50 -16.60 3.20 4.95
C ASP A 50 -16.30 4.08 6.18
N ILE A 51 -15.01 4.32 6.47
CA ILE A 51 -14.59 5.20 7.56
C ILE A 51 -15.08 6.64 7.33
N LYS A 52 -15.04 7.14 6.08
CA LYS A 52 -15.55 8.48 5.76
C LYS A 52 -17.05 8.56 6.00
N ASP A 53 -17.80 7.54 5.61
CA ASP A 53 -19.26 7.49 5.78
C ASP A 53 -19.65 7.50 7.26
N VAL A 54 -18.94 6.75 8.11
CA VAL A 54 -19.13 6.80 9.57
C VAL A 54 -18.88 8.21 10.14
N TYR A 55 -17.82 8.88 9.69
CA TYR A 55 -17.58 10.27 10.12
C TYR A 55 -18.64 11.24 9.57
N ALA A 56 -19.16 11.02 8.37
CA ALA A 56 -20.23 11.82 7.79
C ALA A 56 -21.54 11.65 8.58
N GLU A 57 -21.89 10.41 8.94
CA GLU A 57 -23.03 10.08 9.80
C GLU A 57 -22.88 10.75 11.18
N ALA A 58 -21.70 10.62 11.81
CA ALA A 58 -21.43 11.26 13.09
C ALA A 58 -21.60 12.79 13.00
N LYS A 59 -21.13 13.42 11.91
CA LYS A 59 -21.33 14.85 11.68
C LYS A 59 -22.81 15.21 11.52
N ALA A 60 -23.59 14.41 10.79
CA ALA A 60 -25.03 14.62 10.61
C ALA A 60 -25.79 14.50 11.95
N ASN A 61 -25.31 13.64 12.85
CA ASN A 61 -25.83 13.49 14.21
C ASN A 61 -25.29 14.56 15.20
N GLY A 62 -24.52 15.54 14.74
CA GLY A 62 -24.07 16.68 15.56
C GLY A 62 -22.75 16.46 16.32
N TYR A 63 -22.01 15.37 16.06
CA TYR A 63 -20.70 15.15 16.68
C TYR A 63 -19.58 15.94 15.98
N ASP A 64 -18.61 16.44 16.76
CA ASP A 64 -17.38 17.03 16.21
C ASP A 64 -16.41 15.94 15.74
N THR A 65 -16.45 15.67 14.44
CA THR A 65 -15.55 14.68 13.80
C THR A 65 -14.06 14.98 13.98
N LYS A 66 -13.66 16.25 14.17
CA LYS A 66 -12.25 16.61 14.38
C LYS A 66 -11.76 16.07 15.72
N THR A 67 -12.53 16.26 16.78
CA THR A 67 -12.25 15.69 18.10
C THR A 67 -12.33 14.17 18.08
N MET A 68 -13.30 13.58 17.38
CA MET A 68 -13.36 12.11 17.23
C MET A 68 -12.09 11.54 16.58
N ARG A 69 -11.56 12.18 15.52
CA ARG A 69 -10.28 11.75 14.90
C ARG A 69 -9.12 11.80 15.87
N LYS A 70 -9.04 12.83 16.73
CA LYS A 70 -8.05 12.92 17.81
C LYS A 70 -8.20 11.76 18.79
N VAL A 71 -9.44 11.46 19.21
CA VAL A 71 -9.71 10.33 20.12
C VAL A 71 -9.29 9.00 19.50
N VAL A 72 -9.62 8.75 18.23
CA VAL A 72 -9.18 7.53 17.52
C VAL A 72 -7.65 7.44 17.45
N ALA A 73 -6.95 8.55 17.17
CA ALA A 73 -5.50 8.59 17.17
C ALA A 73 -4.90 8.30 18.56
N LEU A 74 -5.44 8.91 19.62
CA LEU A 74 -5.02 8.65 21.00
C LEU A 74 -5.25 7.19 21.42
N ARG A 75 -6.34 6.57 20.96
CA ARG A 75 -6.65 5.16 21.23
C ARG A 75 -5.74 4.17 20.50
N LYS A 76 -5.05 4.61 19.45
CA LYS A 76 -4.05 3.79 18.75
C LYS A 76 -2.70 3.76 19.46
N LYS A 77 -2.43 4.72 20.35
CA LYS A 77 -1.21 4.74 21.17
C LYS A 77 -1.30 3.74 22.31
N GLU A 78 -0.15 3.16 22.66
CA GLU A 78 -0.01 2.30 23.83
C GLU A 78 -0.35 3.07 25.11
N LYS A 79 -0.78 2.33 26.14
CA LYS A 79 -1.28 2.96 27.37
C LYS A 79 -0.16 3.73 28.08
N GLU A 80 1.03 3.13 28.17
CA GLU A 80 2.19 3.75 28.81
C GLU A 80 2.61 5.03 28.07
N GLU A 81 2.73 4.98 26.74
CA GLU A 81 3.07 6.16 25.91
C GLU A 81 2.07 7.30 26.14
N ARG A 82 0.77 6.99 26.19
CA ARG A 82 -0.27 7.98 26.46
C ARG A 82 -0.12 8.61 27.85
N GLN A 83 0.19 7.80 28.87
CA GLN A 83 0.36 8.28 30.24
C GLN A 83 1.59 9.17 30.39
N GLU A 84 2.69 8.83 29.72
CA GLU A 84 3.91 9.64 29.68
C GLU A 84 3.65 11.00 29.01
N GLU A 85 2.98 11.00 27.85
CA GLU A 85 2.60 12.23 27.16
C GLU A 85 1.65 13.10 27.98
N GLU A 86 0.65 12.50 28.63
CA GLU A 86 -0.29 13.21 29.51
C GLU A 86 0.44 13.85 30.71
N ALA A 87 1.37 13.13 31.34
CA ALA A 87 2.15 13.65 32.46
C ALA A 87 3.06 14.83 32.04
N LEU A 88 3.70 14.73 30.86
CA LEU A 88 4.51 15.82 30.31
C LEU A 88 3.67 17.04 29.94
N LEU A 89 2.50 16.80 29.33
CA LEU A 89 1.57 17.88 28.99
C LEU A 89 1.09 18.62 30.24
N ASP A 90 0.68 17.89 31.28
CA ASP A 90 0.24 18.45 32.55
C ASP A 90 1.32 19.32 33.20
N LEU A 91 2.56 18.80 33.26
CA LEU A 91 3.72 19.54 33.75
C LEU A 91 3.92 20.87 33.00
N TYR A 92 3.82 20.86 31.68
CA TYR A 92 3.99 22.06 30.87
C TYR A 92 2.82 23.04 31.00
N LEU A 93 1.59 22.55 31.08
CA LEU A 93 0.42 23.41 31.29
C LEU A 93 0.47 24.09 32.67
N HIS A 94 0.87 23.35 33.71
CA HIS A 94 1.06 23.92 35.05
C HIS A 94 2.19 24.98 35.05
N ALA A 95 3.32 24.69 34.41
CA ALA A 95 4.42 25.65 34.30
C ALA A 95 4.03 26.94 33.56
N LEU A 96 3.06 26.86 32.63
CA LEU A 96 2.53 28.01 31.88
C LEU A 96 1.30 28.67 32.55
N GLY A 97 0.81 28.15 33.69
CA GLY A 97 -0.37 28.67 34.38
C GLY A 97 -1.67 28.50 33.59
N MET A 98 -1.73 27.49 32.72
CA MET A 98 -2.89 27.21 31.87
C MET A 98 -3.90 26.24 32.51
N ILE A 99 -3.57 25.68 33.68
CA ILE A 99 -4.41 24.84 34.54
C ILE A 99 -4.19 25.19 36.01
#